data_AF-A0A920HVV4-F1
#
_entry.id   AF-A0A920HVV4-F1
#
_cell.length_a   1.000
_cell.length_b   1.000
_cell.length_c   1.000
_cell.angle_alpha   90.00
_cell.angle_beta   90.00
_cell.angle_gamma   90.00
#
_symmetry.space_group_name_H-M   'P 1'
#
loop_
_entity.id
_entity.type
_entity.pdbx_description
1 polymer ?
#
loop_
_entity_poly.entity_id
_entity_poly.type
_entity_poly.pdbx_seq_one_letter_code
_entity_poly.pdbx_strand_id
1 'polypeptide(L)'
;MTTKTQRLIKRIQEKESFYDIAYLCEDFETFIDEISEWGVDHIGGVDFDDPEVNRGMMNAFFASFGCTPDNPHPVVSTQGGMLNASLYC
;
A
#
# COMPACT_ATOMS: atom_id res chain seq x y z
N MET A 1 -1.17 -6.92 22.87
CA MET A 1 -1.83 -7.59 21.73
C MET A 1 -1.51 -6.77 20.49
N THR A 2 -1.02 -7.39 19.41
CA THR A 2 -0.72 -6.66 18.16
C THR A 2 -2.04 -6.45 17.40
N THR A 3 -2.36 -5.20 17.07
CA THR A 3 -3.57 -4.85 16.29
C THR A 3 -3.46 -5.34 14.85
N LYS A 4 -4.58 -5.44 14.13
CA LYS A 4 -4.60 -5.80 12.70
C LYS A 4 -3.80 -4.80 11.86
N THR A 5 -3.95 -3.50 12.09
CA THR A 5 -3.13 -2.45 11.48
C THR A 5 -1.63 -2.68 11.70
N GLN A 6 -1.20 -2.99 12.93
CA GLN A 6 0.22 -3.27 13.21
C GLN A 6 0.72 -4.54 12.51
N ARG A 7 -0.13 -5.56 12.33
CA ARG A 7 0.22 -6.77 11.56
C ARG A 7 0.39 -6.46 10.07
N LEU A 8 -0.47 -5.62 9.49
CA LEU A 8 -0.34 -5.15 8.11
C LEU A 8 0.98 -4.40 7.91
N ILE A 9 1.24 -3.37 8.72
CA ILE A 9 2.47 -2.57 8.65
C ILE A 9 3.71 -3.46 8.78
N LYS A 10 3.73 -4.34 9.79
CA LYS A 10 4.83 -5.29 9.98
C LYS A 10 5.04 -6.17 8.74
N ARG A 11 3.96 -6.67 8.14
CA ARG A 11 4.06 -7.54 6.97
C ARG A 11 4.55 -6.79 5.72
N ILE A 12 4.13 -5.55 5.52
CA ILE A 12 4.63 -4.67 4.45
C ILE A 12 6.13 -4.47 4.62
N GLN A 13 6.60 -4.15 5.83
CA GLN A 13 8.02 -3.95 6.13
C GLN A 13 8.87 -5.22 6.00
N GLU A 14 8.32 -6.40 6.28
CA GLU A 14 9.04 -7.67 6.26
C GLU A 14 9.21 -8.28 4.86
N LYS A 15 8.37 -7.92 3.89
CA LYS A 15 8.45 -8.42 2.51
C LYS A 15 8.93 -7.31 1.61
N GLU A 16 10.14 -7.47 1.05
CA GLU A 16 10.74 -6.50 0.12
C GLU A 16 9.76 -6.07 -0.98
N SER A 17 9.11 -7.01 -1.67
CA SER A 17 8.18 -6.66 -2.74
C SER A 17 6.92 -5.92 -2.28
N PHE A 18 6.50 -6.05 -1.02
CA PHE A 18 5.41 -5.22 -0.48
C PHE A 18 5.91 -3.84 -0.05
N TYR A 19 7.12 -3.78 0.52
CA TYR A 19 7.75 -2.52 0.87
C TYR A 19 8.00 -1.64 -0.36
N ASP A 20 8.51 -2.24 -1.45
CA ASP A 20 8.80 -1.53 -2.70
C ASP A 20 7.54 -0.93 -3.32
N ILE A 21 6.44 -1.70 -3.39
CA ILE A 21 5.15 -1.18 -3.87
C ILE A 21 4.64 -0.11 -2.91
N ALA A 22 4.69 -0.34 -1.59
CA ALA A 22 4.24 0.63 -0.62
C ALA A 22 4.98 1.97 -0.69
N TYR A 23 6.27 1.96 -1.05
CA TYR A 23 7.08 3.16 -1.24
C TYR A 23 6.60 4.01 -2.45
N LEU A 24 5.92 3.39 -3.41
CA LEU A 24 5.40 4.05 -4.60
C LEU A 24 3.98 4.59 -4.43
N CYS A 25 3.22 4.06 -3.45
CA CYS A 25 1.82 4.40 -3.24
C CYS A 25 1.63 5.66 -2.39
N GLU A 26 0.64 6.48 -2.75
CA GLU A 26 0.25 7.68 -1.99
C GLU A 26 -0.53 7.39 -0.71
N ASP A 27 -1.27 6.28 -0.66
CA ASP A 27 -2.05 5.86 0.49
C ASP A 27 -2.30 4.34 0.50
N PHE A 28 -3.09 3.88 1.47
CA PHE A 28 -3.37 2.46 1.61
C PHE A 28 -4.31 1.92 0.54
N GLU A 29 -5.20 2.74 -0.03
CA GLU A 29 -6.13 2.29 -1.06
C GLU A 29 -5.37 2.01 -2.36
N THR A 30 -4.48 2.93 -2.77
CA THR A 30 -3.62 2.71 -3.93
C THR A 30 -2.76 1.47 -3.75
N PHE A 31 -2.24 1.21 -2.54
CA PHE A 31 -1.52 -0.03 -2.25
C PHE A 31 -2.39 -1.28 -2.44
N ILE A 32 -3.65 -1.25 -2.00
CA ILE A 32 -4.58 -2.37 -2.17
C ILE A 32 -4.87 -2.62 -3.66
N ASP A 33 -5.12 -1.58 -4.44
CA ASP A 33 -5.41 -1.71 -5.87
C ASP A 33 -4.24 -2.40 -6.59
N GLU A 34 -3.01 -1.93 -6.36
CA GLU A 34 -1.80 -2.43 -7.00
C GLU A 34 -1.50 -3.90 -6.67
N ILE A 35 -1.59 -4.28 -5.39
CA ILE A 35 -1.33 -5.68 -5.00
C ILE A 35 -2.48 -6.62 -5.35
N SER A 36 -3.70 -6.10 -5.48
CA SER A 36 -4.86 -6.87 -5.94
C SER A 36 -4.69 -7.30 -7.40
N GLU A 37 -3.97 -6.53 -8.22
CA GLU A 37 -3.59 -6.94 -9.59
C GLU A 37 -2.71 -8.21 -9.58
N TRP A 38 -2.00 -8.48 -8.49
CA TRP A 38 -1.17 -9.68 -8.32
C TRP A 38 -1.95 -10.85 -7.68
N GLY A 39 -3.26 -10.69 -7.50
CA GLY A 39 -4.14 -11.68 -6.86
C GLY A 39 -3.96 -11.77 -5.34
N VAL A 40 -3.48 -10.70 -4.69
CA VAL A 40 -3.33 -10.63 -3.22
C VAL A 40 -4.46 -9.78 -2.65
N ASP A 41 -5.30 -10.36 -1.80
CA ASP A 41 -6.45 -9.71 -1.15
C ASP A 41 -6.31 -9.59 0.39
N HIS A 42 -5.25 -10.18 0.95
CA HIS A 42 -4.92 -10.12 2.37
C HIS A 42 -3.41 -10.31 2.61
N ILE A 43 -2.87 -9.72 3.67
CA ILE A 43 -1.48 -9.94 4.10
C ILE A 43 -1.37 -10.06 5.61
N GLY A 44 -0.38 -10.83 6.08
CA GLY A 44 -0.13 -10.98 7.51
C GLY A 44 -1.31 -11.60 8.26
N GLY A 45 -2.22 -12.29 7.54
CA GLY A 45 -3.47 -12.86 8.03
C GLY A 45 -4.53 -11.82 8.41
N VAL A 46 -4.57 -10.69 7.69
CA VAL A 46 -5.55 -9.62 7.83
C VAL A 46 -6.05 -9.25 6.44
N ASP A 47 -7.35 -9.30 6.24
CA ASP A 47 -8.02 -8.88 5.00
C ASP A 47 -8.00 -7.34 4.89
N PHE A 48 -7.90 -6.81 3.67
CA PHE A 48 -7.79 -5.36 3.47
C PHE A 48 -9.08 -4.58 3.80
N ASP A 49 -10.24 -5.23 3.70
CA ASP A 49 -11.56 -4.67 4.01
C ASP A 49 -11.98 -4.88 5.48
N ASP A 50 -11.12 -5.47 6.31
CA ASP A 50 -11.42 -5.78 7.71
C ASP A 50 -11.76 -4.49 8.49
N PRO A 51 -12.93 -4.41 9.16
CA PRO A 51 -13.40 -3.19 9.80
C PRO A 51 -12.57 -2.77 11.01
N GLU A 52 -11.71 -3.65 11.55
CA GLU A 52 -10.79 -3.32 12.64
C GLU A 52 -9.47 -2.69 12.14
N VAL A 53 -9.26 -2.60 10.83
CA VAL A 53 -8.11 -1.90 10.25
C VAL A 53 -8.33 -0.40 10.34
N ASN A 54 -7.49 0.25 11.16
CA ASN A 54 -7.47 1.71 11.23
C ASN A 54 -6.86 2.31 9.95
N ARG A 55 -7.73 2.69 9.01
CA ARG A 55 -7.33 3.30 7.73
C ARG A 55 -6.57 4.62 7.89
N GLY A 56 -6.89 5.42 8.92
CA GLY A 56 -6.14 6.65 9.21
C GLY A 56 -4.68 6.38 9.58
N MET A 57 -4.42 5.34 10.38
CA MET A 57 -3.05 4.90 10.69
C MET A 57 -2.34 4.31 9.48
N MET A 58 -3.05 3.58 8.61
CA MET A 58 -2.47 3.08 7.36
C MET A 58 -2.06 4.23 6.45
N ASN A 59 -2.94 5.20 6.20
CA ASN A 59 -2.62 6.37 5.38
C ASN A 59 -1.46 7.19 5.97
N ALA A 60 -1.38 7.32 7.30
CA ALA A 60 -0.23 7.97 7.95
C ALA A 60 1.08 7.20 7.75
N PHE A 61 1.03 5.87 7.68
CA PHE A 61 2.18 5.03 7.35
C PHE A 61 2.64 5.26 5.90
N PHE A 62 1.75 5.25 4.91
CA PHE A 62 2.12 5.52 3.51
C PHE A 62 2.62 6.95 3.30
N ALA A 63 1.96 7.94 3.91
CA ALA A 63 2.41 9.34 3.87
C ALA A 63 3.81 9.54 4.47
N SER A 64 4.27 8.63 5.35
CA SER A 64 5.62 8.70 5.92
C SER A 64 6.74 8.45 4.89
N PHE A 65 6.42 7.90 3.71
CA PHE A 65 7.36 7.76 2.60
C PHE A 65 7.57 9.07 1.82
N GLY A 66 6.74 10.09 2.05
CA GLY A 66 6.82 11.40 1.38
C GLY A 66 5.92 11.56 0.16
N CYS A 67 5.20 10.50 -0.23
CA CYS A 67 4.16 10.52 -1.26
C CYS A 67 2.79 10.72 -0.60
N THR A 68 1.94 11.55 -1.21
CA THR A 68 0.56 11.78 -0.76
C THR A 68 -0.34 12.01 -1.97
N PRO A 69 -1.68 11.97 -1.84
CA PRO A 69 -2.55 12.27 -2.98
C PRO A 69 -2.32 13.67 -3.59
N ASP A 70 -1.93 14.65 -2.78
CA ASP A 70 -1.61 16.02 -3.24
C ASP A 70 -0.15 16.15 -3.77
N ASN A 71 0.71 15.17 -3.48
CA ASN A 71 2.10 15.08 -3.94
C ASN A 71 2.42 13.62 -4.31
N PRO A 72 1.83 13.09 -5.40
CA PRO A 72 1.97 11.69 -5.76
C PRO A 72 3.42 11.39 -6.17
N HIS A 73 3.82 10.11 -6.04
CA HIS A 73 5.15 9.71 -6.50
C HIS A 73 5.30 10.05 -8.01
N PRO A 74 6.46 10.55 -8.47
CA PRO A 74 6.65 10.97 -9.86
C PRO A 74 6.29 9.89 -10.89
N VAL A 75 6.48 8.61 -10.54
CA VAL A 75 6.11 7.45 -11.37
C VAL A 75 4.59 7.25 -11.48
N VAL A 76 3.82 7.52 -10.42
CA VAL A 76 2.34 7.39 -10.41
C VAL A 76 1.67 8.56 -11.15
N SER A 77 2.26 9.76 -11.06
CA SER A 77 1.65 11.01 -11.55
C SER A 77 1.62 11.19 -13.08
N THR A 78 2.35 10.38 -13.84
CA THR A 78 2.53 10.60 -15.29
C THR A 78 1.50 9.90 -16.19
N GLN A 79 0.65 9.01 -15.65
CA GLN A 79 -0.42 8.35 -16.41
C GLN A 79 -1.65 8.07 -15.53
N GLY A 80 -2.47 9.10 -15.27
CA GLY A 80 -3.90 8.90 -14.97
C GLY A 80 -4.29 7.81 -13.97
N GLY A 81 -3.55 7.65 -12.87
CA GLY A 81 -3.95 6.81 -11.74
C GLY A 81 -3.76 5.29 -11.91
N MET A 82 -2.85 4.85 -12.78
CA MET A 82 -2.42 3.45 -12.83
C MET A 82 -0.90 3.41 -12.90
N LEU A 83 -0.23 2.79 -11.93
CA LEU A 83 1.17 2.41 -12.14
C LEU A 83 1.19 1.46 -13.33
N ASN A 84 1.97 1.81 -14.35
CA ASN A 84 2.08 0.96 -15.53
C ASN A 84 2.73 -0.37 -15.13
N ALA A 85 1.92 -1.40 -14.91
CA ALA A 85 2.35 -2.77 -14.62
C ALA A 85 3.34 -3.33 -15.67
N SER A 86 3.47 -2.70 -16.85
CA SER A 86 4.47 -3.07 -17.86
C SER A 86 5.91 -2.66 -17.50
N LEU A 87 6.15 -1.86 -16.46
CA LEU A 87 7.52 -1.64 -15.95
C LEU A 87 8.02 -2.75 -15.02
N TYR A 88 7.13 -3.63 -14.55
CA TYR A 88 7.41 -4.62 -13.51
C TYR A 88 7.13 -6.07 -13.94
N CYS A 89 6.85 -6.32 -15.23
CA CYS A 89 6.85 -7.66 -15.86
C CYS A 89 8.07 -7.83 -16.79
#